data_AF-A0A3M2DDE5-F1
#
_entry.id   AF-A0A3M2DDE5-F1
#
_cell.length_a   1.000
_cell.length_b   1.000
_cell.length_c   1.000
_cell.angle_alpha   90.00
_cell.angle_beta   90.00
_cell.angle_gamma   90.00
#
_symmetry.space_group_name_H-M   'P 1'
#
loop_
_entity.id
_entity.type
_entity.pdbx_description
1 polymer ?
#
loop_
_entity_poly.entity_id
_entity_poly.type
_entity_poly.pdbx_seq_one_letter_code
_entity_poly.pdbx_strand_id
1 'polypeptide(L)'
;MALALPFVMGARGDGCAANSQSPAPNVEGTWAITYDDTLDVTITIGGAVYERTLGAAGGVVEITHDGHPLTFDLDCARPDILCPSEAWPQTVTVRQQNTRYEHRMIVTLPTQSCAGDLVDPDPASCGPGTPNEECQPVCDGDVIVSEVDRFGVIGEAGDSFRLYLGAGVATNGVNCALLAASVADADLVTVGSADGGDWNAVAMEAGLVTTGYAGGCLWAGDPDMDGDLEALVLGATVVIRTGFTGARVP
;
A
#
# COMPACT_ATOMS: atom_id res chain seq x y z
N MET A 1 -8.70 -4.79 35.83
CA MET A 1 -7.41 -4.81 35.10
C MET A 1 -7.76 -4.60 33.64
N ALA A 2 -7.72 -3.34 33.21
CA ALA A 2 -8.11 -2.93 31.86
C ALA A 2 -6.91 -3.16 30.92
N LEU A 3 -7.05 -4.08 29.98
CA LEU A 3 -6.13 -4.25 28.86
C LEU A 3 -6.43 -3.13 27.87
N ALA A 4 -5.60 -2.08 27.90
CA ALA A 4 -5.50 -1.12 26.83
C ALA A 4 -4.78 -1.80 25.66
N LEU A 5 -5.52 -2.13 24.60
CA LEU A 5 -4.94 -2.39 23.29
C LEU A 5 -4.32 -1.08 22.77
N PRO A 6 -3.05 -1.05 22.35
CA PRO A 6 -2.54 0.06 21.56
C PRO A 6 -3.16 -0.07 20.17
N PHE A 7 -4.38 0.42 20.00
CA PHE A 7 -4.83 0.80 18.67
C PHE A 7 -3.95 1.97 18.24
N VAL A 8 -2.91 1.64 17.48
CA VAL A 8 -2.13 2.59 16.70
C VAL A 8 -3.12 3.36 15.84
N MET A 9 -3.45 4.59 16.27
CA MET A 9 -4.15 5.55 15.43
C MET A 9 -3.17 5.94 14.33
N GLY A 10 -3.15 5.19 13.22
CA GLY A 10 -2.48 5.63 12.00
C GLY A 10 -3.04 6.98 11.57
N ALA A 11 -2.17 7.85 11.05
CA ALA A 11 -2.54 9.17 10.56
C ALA A 11 -3.76 9.09 9.62
N ARG A 12 -4.67 10.05 9.72
CA ARG A 12 -5.80 10.17 8.78
C ARG A 12 -5.60 11.43 7.97
N GLY A 13 -4.68 11.40 7.02
CA GLY A 13 -4.53 12.51 6.08
C GLY A 13 -5.88 12.85 5.43
N ASP A 14 -6.27 14.12 5.51
CA ASP A 14 -7.50 14.61 4.91
C ASP A 14 -7.29 14.80 3.40
N GLY A 15 -7.77 13.85 2.60
CA GLY A 15 -7.66 13.88 1.14
C GLY A 15 -8.50 14.96 0.45
N CYS A 16 -9.26 15.77 1.19
CA CYS A 16 -10.20 16.75 0.64
C CYS A 16 -9.57 18.12 0.28
N ALA A 17 -8.34 18.40 0.71
CA ALA A 17 -7.68 19.70 0.51
C ALA A 17 -7.02 19.88 -0.87
N ALA A 18 -7.18 18.94 -1.80
CA ALA A 18 -6.51 18.96 -3.11
C ALA A 18 -6.80 20.22 -3.95
N ASN A 19 -7.93 20.89 -3.73
CA ASN A 19 -8.30 22.13 -4.42
C ASN A 19 -8.27 23.36 -3.50
N SER A 20 -7.80 23.20 -2.26
CA SER A 20 -7.66 24.32 -1.34
C SER A 20 -6.57 25.28 -1.81
N GLN A 21 -6.85 26.57 -1.63
CA GLN A 21 -5.90 27.67 -1.90
C GLN A 21 -5.39 28.28 -0.59
N SER A 22 -5.68 27.67 0.56
CA SER A 22 -5.00 28.01 1.80
C SER A 22 -3.51 27.68 1.71
N PRO A 23 -2.68 28.39 2.49
CA PRO A 23 -1.27 28.01 2.63
C PRO A 23 -1.14 26.60 3.22
N ALA A 24 -0.08 25.90 2.86
CA ALA A 24 0.31 24.60 3.41
C ALA A 24 1.81 24.62 3.78
N PRO A 25 2.29 23.74 4.67
CA PRO A 25 3.73 23.65 4.92
C PRO A 25 4.47 23.23 3.65
N ASN A 26 5.68 23.77 3.50
CA ASN A 26 6.62 23.30 2.49
C ASN A 26 7.15 21.91 2.87
N VAL A 27 6.81 20.89 2.08
CA VAL A 27 7.26 19.50 2.19
C VAL A 27 8.29 19.12 1.11
N GLU A 28 8.67 20.04 0.24
CA GLU A 28 9.54 19.76 -0.91
C GLU A 28 10.92 19.20 -0.49
N GLY A 29 11.49 18.33 -1.30
CA GLY A 29 12.85 17.80 -1.10
C GLY A 29 12.86 16.30 -0.83
N THR A 30 14.03 15.84 -0.39
CA THR A 30 14.29 14.42 -0.19
C THR A 30 14.04 14.04 1.26
N TRP A 31 13.37 12.90 1.47
CA TRP A 31 13.03 12.37 2.78
C TRP A 31 13.62 10.98 2.94
N ALA A 32 14.31 10.76 4.05
CA ALA A 32 14.77 9.45 4.49
C ALA A 32 13.67 8.79 5.33
N ILE A 33 13.19 7.63 4.89
CA ILE A 33 12.10 6.89 5.52
C ILE A 33 12.69 5.71 6.31
N THR A 34 12.28 5.60 7.58
CA THR A 34 12.61 4.49 8.46
C THR A 34 11.34 3.72 8.78
N TYR A 35 11.38 2.41 8.54
CA TYR A 35 10.25 1.50 8.77
C TYR A 35 10.32 0.83 10.14
N ASP A 36 9.15 0.45 10.63
CA ASP A 36 9.04 -0.56 11.68
C ASP A 36 9.55 -1.92 11.17
N ASP A 37 9.91 -2.81 12.09
CA ASP A 37 10.42 -4.15 11.78
C ASP A 37 9.29 -5.21 11.65
N THR A 38 8.04 -4.75 11.66
CA THR A 38 6.83 -5.59 11.61
C THR A 38 5.87 -5.22 10.50
N LEU A 39 5.14 -6.22 10.03
CA LEU A 39 4.03 -6.11 9.09
C LEU A 39 2.73 -6.56 9.76
N ASP A 40 1.75 -5.68 9.85
CA ASP A 40 0.40 -6.05 10.28
C ASP A 40 -0.42 -6.50 9.06
N VAL A 41 -0.77 -7.77 9.06
CA VAL A 41 -1.51 -8.45 7.99
C VAL A 41 -2.94 -8.66 8.43
N THR A 42 -3.88 -8.08 7.68
CA THR A 42 -5.32 -8.29 7.83
C THR A 42 -5.83 -9.09 6.63
N ILE A 43 -6.39 -10.26 6.87
CA ILE A 43 -7.00 -11.13 5.86
C ILE A 43 -8.51 -11.12 6.09
N THR A 44 -9.28 -10.72 5.09
CA THR A 44 -10.74 -10.69 5.14
C THR A 44 -11.29 -11.74 4.20
N ILE A 45 -12.15 -12.65 4.68
CA ILE A 45 -12.74 -13.75 3.90
C ILE A 45 -14.22 -13.86 4.23
N GLY A 46 -15.12 -13.65 3.27
CA GLY A 46 -16.56 -13.75 3.50
C GLY A 46 -17.10 -12.85 4.62
N GLY A 47 -16.41 -11.76 4.95
CA GLY A 47 -16.71 -10.88 6.09
C GLY A 47 -16.06 -11.26 7.43
N ALA A 48 -15.45 -12.44 7.54
CA ALA A 48 -14.58 -12.78 8.65
C ALA A 48 -13.23 -12.06 8.50
N VAL A 49 -12.64 -11.62 9.62
CA VAL A 49 -11.37 -10.89 9.65
C VAL A 49 -10.36 -11.63 10.50
N TYR A 50 -9.16 -11.83 9.95
CA TYR A 50 -8.03 -12.47 10.60
C TYR A 50 -6.85 -11.50 10.62
N GLU A 51 -6.28 -11.27 11.80
CA GLU A 51 -5.16 -10.35 11.98
C GLU A 51 -3.92 -11.10 12.47
N ARG A 52 -2.78 -10.79 11.89
CA ARG A 52 -1.47 -11.32 12.28
C ARG A 52 -0.41 -10.25 12.14
N THR A 53 0.61 -10.33 12.97
CA THR A 53 1.81 -9.51 12.85
C THR A 53 2.97 -10.43 12.44
N LEU A 54 3.66 -10.07 11.37
CA LEU A 54 4.82 -10.76 10.82
C LEU A 54 6.07 -9.87 10.95
N GLY A 55 7.25 -10.45 10.72
CA GLY A 55 8.47 -9.65 10.58
C GLY A 55 8.52 -8.92 9.23
N ALA A 56 9.42 -7.96 9.09
CA ALA A 56 9.57 -7.14 7.88
C ALA A 56 9.80 -7.91 6.58
N ALA A 57 10.33 -9.15 6.65
CA ALA A 57 10.51 -10.02 5.48
C ALA A 57 9.21 -10.75 5.07
N GLY A 58 8.16 -10.67 5.89
CA GLY A 58 6.96 -11.49 5.79
C GLY A 58 7.04 -12.76 6.61
N GLY A 59 6.26 -13.77 6.22
CA GLY A 59 6.12 -15.06 6.88
C GLY A 59 4.80 -15.75 6.57
N VAL A 60 4.63 -16.92 7.17
CA VAL A 60 3.46 -17.78 6.97
C VAL A 60 2.36 -17.43 7.97
N VAL A 61 1.13 -17.26 7.47
CA VAL A 61 -0.08 -17.07 8.25
C VAL A 61 -1.00 -18.28 8.05
N GLU A 62 -1.19 -19.03 9.14
CA GLU A 62 -2.15 -20.13 9.20
C GLU A 62 -3.46 -19.66 9.85
N ILE A 63 -4.58 -19.91 9.18
CA ILE A 63 -5.93 -19.63 9.69
C ILE A 63 -6.84 -20.84 9.48
N THR A 64 -7.95 -20.89 10.20
CA THR A 64 -9.03 -21.86 9.94
C THR A 64 -10.29 -21.09 9.63
N HIS A 65 -10.89 -21.36 8.47
CA HIS A 65 -12.14 -20.74 8.01
C HIS A 65 -13.15 -21.85 7.68
N ASP A 66 -14.32 -21.80 8.31
CA ASP A 66 -15.38 -22.81 8.14
C ASP A 66 -14.92 -24.27 8.27
N GLY A 67 -13.94 -24.51 9.15
CA GLY A 67 -13.36 -25.84 9.39
C GLY A 67 -12.20 -26.22 8.48
N HIS A 68 -11.89 -25.41 7.47
CA HIS A 68 -10.80 -25.63 6.52
C HIS A 68 -9.54 -24.86 6.93
N PRO A 69 -8.38 -25.51 7.05
CA PRO A 69 -7.12 -24.82 7.28
C PRO A 69 -6.67 -24.11 5.99
N LEU A 70 -6.29 -22.84 6.12
CA LEU A 70 -5.77 -22.01 5.02
C LEU A 70 -4.40 -21.46 5.40
N THR A 71 -3.51 -21.41 4.42
CA THR A 71 -2.14 -20.94 4.59
C THR A 71 -1.82 -19.84 3.59
N PHE A 72 -1.43 -18.68 4.12
CA PHE A 72 -0.96 -17.53 3.34
C PHE A 72 0.54 -17.38 3.56
N ASP A 73 1.30 -17.25 2.48
CA ASP A 73 2.75 -17.04 2.55
C ASP A 73 3.09 -15.68 1.97
N LEU A 74 3.39 -14.74 2.87
CA LEU A 74 3.86 -13.42 2.50
C LEU A 74 5.39 -13.46 2.45
N ASP A 75 5.98 -13.36 1.26
CA ASP A 75 7.42 -13.28 1.10
C ASP A 75 7.79 -11.98 0.36
N CYS A 76 8.35 -11.01 1.09
CA CYS A 76 8.79 -9.74 0.50
C CYS A 76 10.03 -9.86 -0.40
N ALA A 77 10.63 -11.05 -0.55
CA ALA A 77 11.68 -11.30 -1.54
C ALA A 77 11.12 -11.71 -2.91
N ARG A 78 9.82 -12.02 -2.99
CA ARG A 78 9.16 -12.40 -4.23
C ARG A 78 8.89 -11.18 -5.13
N PRO A 79 9.27 -11.22 -6.41
CA PRO A 79 9.12 -10.07 -7.32
C PRO A 79 7.66 -9.74 -7.65
N ASP A 80 6.74 -10.67 -7.41
CA ASP A 80 5.30 -10.55 -7.64
C ASP A 80 4.49 -10.01 -6.46
N ILE A 81 5.14 -9.83 -5.30
CA ILE A 81 4.57 -9.23 -4.09
C ILE A 81 5.23 -7.86 -3.89
N LEU A 82 4.46 -6.79 -3.96
CA LEU A 82 4.99 -5.45 -3.69
C LEU A 82 4.79 -5.09 -2.22
N CYS A 83 5.79 -5.31 -1.37
CA CYS A 83 5.70 -4.99 0.05
C CYS A 83 5.66 -3.48 0.33
N PRO A 84 5.14 -3.06 1.50
CA PRO A 84 4.97 -1.63 1.81
C PRO A 84 6.24 -0.77 1.60
N SER A 85 7.41 -1.28 1.98
CA SER A 85 8.70 -0.58 1.80
C SER A 85 9.15 -0.45 0.35
N GLU A 86 8.58 -1.24 -0.57
CA GLU A 86 8.83 -1.14 -2.00
C GLU A 86 7.85 -0.16 -2.66
N ALA A 87 6.59 -0.13 -2.19
CA ALA A 87 5.59 0.83 -2.63
C ALA A 87 5.90 2.27 -2.16
N TRP A 88 6.51 2.41 -0.98
CA TRP A 88 6.98 3.68 -0.42
C TRP A 88 8.47 3.54 -0.04
N PRO A 89 9.42 3.90 -0.92
CA PRO A 89 10.83 3.60 -0.67
C PRO A 89 11.44 4.28 0.56
N GLN A 90 12.59 3.77 1.02
CA GLN A 90 13.39 4.38 2.09
C GLN A 90 13.91 5.79 1.76
N THR A 91 13.81 6.21 0.51
CA THR A 91 14.12 7.57 0.07
C THR A 91 13.06 8.02 -0.91
N VAL A 92 12.32 9.07 -0.55
CA VAL A 92 11.27 9.65 -1.40
C VAL A 92 11.59 11.11 -1.70
N THR A 93 11.34 11.52 -2.94
CA THR A 93 11.47 12.92 -3.36
C THR A 93 10.09 13.52 -3.53
N VAL A 94 9.80 14.54 -2.72
CA VAL A 94 8.53 15.26 -2.72
C VAL A 94 8.69 16.60 -3.43
N ARG A 95 7.72 16.99 -4.26
CA ARG A 95 7.66 18.28 -4.94
C ARG A 95 6.34 18.99 -4.68
N GLN A 96 6.38 20.32 -4.59
CA GLN A 96 5.21 21.20 -4.53
C GLN A 96 5.29 22.24 -5.66
N GLN A 97 4.72 21.91 -6.81
CA GLN A 97 4.93 22.71 -8.03
C GLN A 97 3.96 23.88 -8.17
N ASN A 98 2.87 23.92 -7.41
CA ASN A 98 1.80 24.87 -7.60
C ASN A 98 1.59 25.71 -6.34
N THR A 99 2.13 26.93 -6.34
CA THR A 99 1.99 27.90 -5.25
C THR A 99 0.55 28.39 -5.06
N ARG A 100 -0.38 28.10 -5.98
CA ARG A 100 -1.81 28.35 -5.78
C ARG A 100 -2.50 27.21 -5.04
N TYR A 101 -1.95 26.00 -5.09
CA TYR A 101 -2.54 24.80 -4.47
C TYR A 101 -1.45 24.08 -3.66
N GLU A 102 -0.99 24.72 -2.59
CA GLU A 102 0.15 24.27 -1.78
C GLU A 102 -0.09 22.92 -1.11
N HIS A 103 -1.36 22.53 -0.91
CA HIS A 103 -1.74 21.21 -0.39
C HIS A 103 -1.44 20.05 -1.35
N ARG A 104 -1.06 20.32 -2.60
CA ARG A 104 -0.72 19.29 -3.58
C ARG A 104 0.73 18.89 -3.46
N MET A 105 0.97 17.65 -3.05
CA MET A 105 2.31 17.05 -3.10
C MET A 105 2.39 16.05 -4.25
N ILE A 106 3.54 16.05 -4.91
CA ILE A 106 3.87 15.08 -5.95
C ILE A 106 5.08 14.29 -5.47
N VAL A 107 4.98 12.96 -5.49
CA VAL A 107 6.09 12.07 -5.13
C VAL A 107 6.37 11.17 -6.31
N THR A 108 7.62 11.10 -6.72
CA THR A 108 8.06 10.18 -7.77
C THR A 108 8.33 8.83 -7.10
N LEU A 109 7.57 7.82 -7.49
CA LEU A 109 7.61 6.49 -6.89
C LEU A 109 7.89 5.41 -7.95
N PRO A 110 8.64 4.35 -7.58
CA PRO A 110 8.79 3.19 -8.43
C PRO A 110 7.42 2.53 -8.61
N THR A 111 7.04 2.32 -9.86
CA THR A 111 5.80 1.65 -10.24
C THR A 111 6.13 0.48 -11.15
N GLN A 112 5.65 -0.69 -10.78
CA GLN A 112 5.68 -1.85 -11.65
C GLN A 112 4.64 -1.69 -12.77
N SER A 113 5.09 -1.83 -14.01
CA SER A 113 4.26 -1.86 -15.21
C SER A 113 4.68 -3.01 -16.12
N CYS A 114 3.79 -3.44 -17.01
CA CYS A 114 4.11 -4.47 -17.98
C CYS A 114 4.89 -3.84 -19.13
N ALA A 115 6.05 -4.39 -19.48
CA ALA A 115 6.82 -3.94 -20.64
C ALA A 115 6.22 -4.43 -21.97
N GLY A 116 5.32 -5.42 -21.91
CA GLY A 116 4.61 -6.00 -23.04
C GLY A 116 3.14 -5.61 -23.09
N ASP A 117 2.45 -6.13 -24.10
CA ASP A 117 0.99 -6.08 -24.15
C ASP A 117 0.43 -6.88 -22.96
N LEU A 118 -0.65 -6.39 -22.36
CA LEU A 118 -1.44 -7.25 -21.50
C LEU A 118 -2.10 -8.30 -22.40
N VAL A 119 -1.91 -9.57 -22.05
CA VAL A 119 -2.50 -10.68 -22.78
C VAL A 119 -3.67 -11.25 -22.01
N ASP A 120 -4.53 -11.96 -22.73
CA ASP A 120 -5.54 -12.76 -22.08
C ASP A 120 -4.85 -13.78 -21.17
N PRO A 121 -5.31 -13.91 -19.92
CA PRO A 121 -4.75 -14.89 -19.00
C PRO A 121 -4.92 -16.31 -19.52
N ASP A 122 -4.03 -17.22 -19.11
CA ASP A 122 -4.20 -18.65 -19.38
C ASP A 122 -5.62 -19.06 -18.94
N PRO A 123 -6.43 -19.69 -19.80
CA PRO A 123 -7.77 -20.16 -19.43
C PRO A 123 -7.77 -21.14 -18.24
N ALA A 124 -6.63 -21.76 -17.91
CA ALA A 124 -6.45 -22.57 -16.70
C ALA A 124 -6.10 -21.74 -15.45
N SER A 125 -5.71 -20.47 -15.60
CA SER A 125 -5.38 -19.52 -14.52
C SER A 125 -6.36 -18.35 -14.41
N CYS A 126 -7.45 -18.38 -15.19
CA CYS A 126 -8.50 -17.36 -15.22
C CYS A 126 -9.91 -17.95 -15.22
N GLY A 127 -10.89 -17.17 -14.77
CA GLY A 127 -12.30 -17.56 -14.74
C GLY A 127 -12.78 -17.91 -13.33
N PRO A 128 -14.06 -18.29 -13.19
CA PRO A 128 -14.67 -18.55 -11.88
C PRO A 128 -13.85 -19.56 -11.09
N GLY A 129 -13.40 -19.21 -9.88
CA GLY A 129 -12.54 -20.09 -9.09
C GLY A 129 -11.03 -19.92 -9.32
N THR A 130 -10.57 -18.83 -9.96
CA THR A 130 -9.14 -18.49 -10.09
C THR A 130 -8.81 -17.06 -9.61
N PRO A 131 -7.54 -16.72 -9.29
CA PRO A 131 -7.12 -15.37 -8.88
C PRO A 131 -7.46 -14.24 -9.87
N ASN A 132 -7.86 -14.61 -11.09
CA ASN A 132 -8.28 -13.72 -12.15
C ASN A 132 -9.69 -14.09 -12.66
N GLU A 133 -10.70 -13.94 -11.81
CA GLU A 133 -12.07 -14.42 -12.07
C GLU A 133 -12.74 -13.76 -13.29
N GLU A 134 -12.49 -12.47 -13.49
CA GLU A 134 -13.01 -11.72 -14.63
C GLU A 134 -12.16 -11.92 -15.90
N CYS A 135 -11.15 -12.80 -15.84
CA CYS A 135 -10.13 -13.00 -16.87
C CYS A 135 -9.55 -11.66 -17.37
N GLN A 136 -9.26 -10.75 -16.42
CA GLN A 136 -8.65 -9.47 -16.73
C GLN A 136 -7.30 -9.68 -17.42
N PRO A 137 -6.94 -8.85 -18.40
CA PRO A 137 -5.65 -8.96 -19.07
C PRO A 137 -4.48 -8.88 -18.09
N VAL A 138 -3.49 -9.72 -18.32
CA VAL A 138 -2.34 -9.95 -17.44
C VAL A 138 -1.06 -9.77 -18.24
N CYS A 139 -0.01 -9.35 -17.57
CA CYS A 139 1.32 -9.23 -18.14
C CYS A 139 1.96 -10.62 -18.34
N ASP A 140 2.25 -11.02 -19.59
CA ASP A 140 3.12 -12.17 -19.92
C ASP A 140 4.56 -11.75 -20.21
N GLY A 141 4.81 -10.45 -20.34
CA GLY A 141 6.11 -9.87 -20.59
C GLY A 141 6.89 -9.57 -19.31
N ASP A 142 8.05 -8.94 -19.49
CA ASP A 142 8.86 -8.48 -18.37
C ASP A 142 8.10 -7.41 -17.56
N VAL A 143 8.12 -7.55 -16.23
CA VAL A 143 7.73 -6.46 -15.34
C VAL A 143 8.85 -5.44 -15.33
N ILE A 144 8.55 -4.22 -15.79
CA ILE A 144 9.46 -3.10 -15.70
C ILE A 144 9.07 -2.19 -14.53
N VAL A 145 10.07 -1.75 -13.79
CA VAL A 145 9.91 -0.71 -12.79
C VAL A 145 10.21 0.62 -13.47
N SER A 146 9.25 1.52 -13.44
CA SER A 146 9.40 2.89 -13.94
C SER A 146 9.07 3.88 -12.83
N GLU A 147 9.76 5.01 -12.82
CA GLU A 147 9.46 6.13 -11.93
C GLU A 147 8.22 6.87 -12.45
N VAL A 148 7.18 6.95 -11.63
CA VAL A 148 5.95 7.64 -11.98
C VAL A 148 5.57 8.62 -10.88
N ASP A 149 5.12 9.80 -11.30
CA ASP A 149 4.58 10.79 -10.38
C ASP A 149 3.27 10.32 -9.78
N ARG A 150 3.22 10.33 -8.45
CA ARG A 150 2.04 10.05 -7.63
C ARG A 150 1.61 11.31 -6.91
N PHE A 151 0.30 11.44 -6.81
CA PHE A 151 -0.34 12.60 -6.21
C PHE A 151 -0.73 12.30 -4.77
N GLY A 152 -0.33 13.19 -3.87
CA GLY A 152 -0.79 13.24 -2.50
C GLY A 152 -1.38 14.59 -2.14
N VAL A 153 -2.05 14.61 -1.00
CA VAL A 153 -2.73 15.78 -0.44
C VAL A 153 -2.28 15.96 0.99
N ILE A 154 -1.83 17.17 1.30
CA ILE A 154 -1.60 17.64 2.68
C ILE A 154 -2.95 18.07 3.24
N GLY A 155 -3.29 17.64 4.45
CA GLY A 155 -4.54 18.02 5.11
C GLY A 155 -4.69 19.54 5.26
N GLU A 156 -5.92 20.02 5.41
CA GLU A 156 -6.21 21.48 5.46
C GLU A 156 -5.45 22.19 6.59
N ALA A 157 -5.22 21.50 7.71
CA ALA A 157 -4.47 22.04 8.84
C ALA A 157 -2.94 22.03 8.63
N GLY A 158 -2.44 21.38 7.58
CA GLY A 158 -1.01 21.26 7.31
C GLY A 158 -0.26 20.33 8.26
N ASP A 159 -0.96 19.50 9.02
CA ASP A 159 -0.41 18.62 10.06
C ASP A 159 -0.34 17.15 9.65
N SER A 160 -0.75 16.82 8.42
CA SER A 160 -0.81 15.45 7.93
C SER A 160 -0.78 15.41 6.40
N PHE A 161 -0.45 14.26 5.81
CA PHE A 161 -0.65 14.01 4.39
C PHE A 161 -1.25 12.63 4.11
N ARG A 162 -1.84 12.49 2.93
CA ARG A 162 -2.20 11.19 2.34
C ARG A 162 -1.80 11.16 0.87
N LEU A 163 -1.10 10.10 0.49
CA LEU A 163 -0.68 9.83 -0.87
C LEU A 163 -1.21 8.47 -1.33
N TYR A 164 -1.75 8.43 -2.54
CA TYR A 164 -2.19 7.18 -3.16
C TYR A 164 -1.02 6.55 -3.92
N LEU A 165 -0.68 5.31 -3.55
CA LEU A 165 0.46 4.57 -4.12
C LEU A 165 0.14 4.05 -5.53
N GLY A 166 -1.15 4.01 -5.90
CA GLY A 166 -1.65 3.57 -7.20
C GLY A 166 -1.87 2.06 -7.27
N ALA A 167 -2.41 1.60 -8.40
CA ALA A 167 -2.57 0.17 -8.70
C ALA A 167 -1.45 -0.29 -9.65
N GLY A 168 -0.78 -1.39 -9.31
CA GLY A 168 0.24 -2.03 -10.17
C GLY A 168 -0.38 -2.90 -11.27
N VAL A 169 0.45 -3.55 -12.09
CA VAL A 169 0.01 -4.52 -13.11
C VAL A 169 -0.08 -5.94 -12.56
N ALA A 170 -1.08 -6.72 -13.01
CA ALA A 170 -1.17 -8.17 -12.81
C ALA A 170 -0.35 -8.90 -13.90
N THR A 171 0.21 -10.09 -13.62
CA THR A 171 0.91 -10.98 -14.58
C THR A 171 0.18 -12.32 -14.71
N ASN A 172 0.56 -13.15 -15.69
CA ASN A 172 -0.09 -14.39 -16.15
C ASN A 172 -0.16 -15.57 -15.15
N GLY A 173 -0.23 -15.30 -13.85
CA GLY A 173 -0.60 -16.35 -12.92
C GLY A 173 -0.93 -15.94 -11.49
N VAL A 174 -0.22 -14.99 -10.86
CA VAL A 174 -0.28 -14.86 -9.38
C VAL A 174 0.13 -13.46 -8.89
N ASN A 175 0.04 -12.38 -9.67
CA ASN A 175 0.56 -11.08 -9.19
C ASN A 175 -0.46 -10.26 -8.40
N CYS A 176 0.01 -9.78 -7.26
CA CYS A 176 -0.67 -8.92 -6.32
C CYS A 176 -0.76 -7.48 -6.84
N ALA A 177 -1.75 -7.18 -7.71
CA ALA A 177 -2.04 -5.80 -8.07
C ALA A 177 -2.44 -5.02 -6.80
N LEU A 178 -1.72 -3.93 -6.51
CA LEU A 178 -2.13 -3.01 -5.45
C LEU A 178 -3.56 -2.55 -5.73
N LEU A 179 -4.45 -2.76 -4.77
CA LEU A 179 -5.78 -2.19 -4.81
C LEU A 179 -5.66 -0.67 -4.69
N ALA A 180 -6.62 0.05 -5.29
CA ALA A 180 -6.68 1.52 -5.25
C ALA A 180 -6.73 2.12 -3.83
N ALA A 181 -6.98 1.29 -2.81
CA ALA A 181 -6.91 1.66 -1.40
C ALA A 181 -5.48 1.72 -0.84
N SER A 182 -4.45 1.44 -1.64
CA SER A 182 -3.06 1.47 -1.20
C SER A 182 -2.58 2.91 -1.03
N VAL A 183 -2.19 3.26 0.20
CA VAL A 183 -1.91 4.62 0.63
C VAL A 183 -0.68 4.69 1.53
N ALA A 184 0.02 5.82 1.47
CA ALA A 184 0.94 6.26 2.51
C ALA A 184 0.37 7.52 3.15
N ASP A 185 0.22 7.53 4.46
CA ASP A 185 -0.13 8.73 5.23
C ASP A 185 0.78 8.88 6.45
N ALA A 186 0.94 10.11 6.92
CA ALA A 186 1.68 10.42 8.14
C ALA A 186 1.26 11.79 8.68
N ASP A 187 1.56 12.01 9.96
CA ASP A 187 1.53 13.32 10.58
C ASP A 187 2.79 14.10 10.18
N LEU A 188 2.66 15.41 10.01
CA LEU A 188 3.73 16.33 9.65
C LEU A 188 4.14 17.15 10.87
N VAL A 189 5.39 17.01 11.29
CA VAL A 189 6.00 17.93 12.23
C VAL A 189 6.44 19.16 11.45
N THR A 190 5.92 20.33 11.81
CA THR A 190 6.19 21.58 11.10
C THR A 190 6.85 22.63 11.98
N VAL A 191 7.57 23.54 11.34
CA VAL A 191 8.18 24.73 11.94
C VAL A 191 7.75 25.97 11.14
N GLY A 192 7.77 27.14 11.78
CA GLY A 192 7.26 28.37 11.17
C GLY A 192 5.74 28.42 11.12
N SER A 193 5.19 29.30 10.27
CA SER A 193 3.74 29.44 10.11
C SER A 193 3.35 30.02 8.76
N ALA A 194 2.09 29.83 8.36
CA ALA A 194 1.53 30.43 7.16
C ALA A 194 1.69 31.97 7.14
N ASP A 195 1.38 32.63 8.27
CA ASP A 195 1.50 34.10 8.40
C ASP A 195 2.95 34.59 8.32
N GLY A 196 3.91 33.78 8.76
CA GLY A 196 5.34 34.07 8.70
C GLY A 196 5.97 33.83 7.33
N GLY A 197 5.30 33.11 6.43
CA GLY A 197 5.84 32.68 5.13
C GLY A 197 7.01 31.69 5.25
N ASP A 198 7.23 31.12 6.43
CA ASP A 198 8.34 30.23 6.78
C ASP A 198 7.87 28.83 7.20
N TRP A 199 6.65 28.44 6.81
CA TRP A 199 6.05 27.17 7.19
C TRP A 199 6.69 25.99 6.44
N ASN A 200 7.38 25.12 7.18
CA ASN A 200 8.11 23.98 6.62
C ASN A 200 7.80 22.71 7.41
N ALA A 201 7.61 21.59 6.71
CA ALA A 201 7.67 20.27 7.33
C ALA A 201 9.14 19.86 7.53
N VAL A 202 9.42 19.27 8.69
CA VAL A 202 10.77 18.83 9.10
C VAL A 202 10.85 17.35 9.44
N ALA A 203 9.73 16.74 9.84
CA ALA A 203 9.63 15.30 10.07
C ALA A 203 8.25 14.78 9.68
N MET A 204 8.19 13.47 9.39
CA MET A 204 6.97 12.68 9.29
C MET A 204 6.92 11.75 10.50
N GLU A 205 5.82 11.77 11.24
CA GLU A 205 5.58 10.94 12.42
C GLU A 205 4.29 10.14 12.26
N ALA A 206 4.15 9.06 13.04
CA ALA A 206 2.99 8.17 12.98
C ALA A 206 2.61 7.74 11.55
N GLY A 207 3.63 7.59 10.70
CA GLY A 207 3.45 7.22 9.30
C GLY A 207 2.91 5.80 9.19
N LEU A 208 2.00 5.57 8.26
CA LEU A 208 1.45 4.26 7.95
C LEU A 208 1.44 4.07 6.44
N VAL A 209 2.10 3.00 5.99
CA VAL A 209 1.93 2.51 4.63
C VAL A 209 0.95 1.36 4.67
N THR A 210 -0.12 1.46 3.89
CA THR A 210 -1.12 0.42 3.70
C THR A 210 -1.08 -0.04 2.25
N THR A 211 -0.83 -1.33 2.02
CA THR A 211 -0.95 -1.97 0.71
C THR A 211 -2.09 -2.99 0.76
N GLY A 212 -3.00 -2.91 -0.20
CA GLY A 212 -4.14 -3.82 -0.31
C GLY A 212 -4.02 -4.72 -1.53
N TYR A 213 -4.46 -5.97 -1.42
CA TYR A 213 -4.41 -6.97 -2.49
C TYR A 213 -5.70 -7.79 -2.49
N ALA A 214 -6.05 -8.31 -3.67
CA ALA A 214 -6.94 -9.46 -3.76
C ALA A 214 -6.21 -10.68 -3.17
N GLY A 215 -6.87 -11.45 -2.31
CA GLY A 215 -6.24 -12.48 -1.49
C GLY A 215 -5.76 -13.71 -2.25
N GLY A 216 -6.23 -13.92 -3.48
CA GLY A 216 -5.81 -15.03 -4.34
C GLY A 216 -4.32 -15.06 -4.71
N CYS A 217 -3.58 -13.96 -4.53
CA CYS A 217 -2.17 -13.87 -4.91
C CYS A 217 -1.15 -14.26 -3.82
N LEU A 218 -1.56 -14.27 -2.53
CA LEU A 218 -0.67 -14.55 -1.39
C LEU A 218 -0.78 -15.99 -0.87
N TRP A 219 -1.29 -16.89 -1.70
CA TRP A 219 -1.66 -18.24 -1.29
C TRP A 219 -0.57 -19.27 -1.55
N ALA A 220 -0.33 -20.13 -0.56
CA ALA A 220 0.67 -21.20 -0.61
C ALA A 220 0.06 -22.54 -1.06
N GLY A 221 -0.64 -22.54 -2.20
CA GLY A 221 -1.14 -23.76 -2.85
C GLY A 221 -2.42 -24.36 -2.26
N ASP A 222 -3.18 -25.03 -3.13
CA ASP A 222 -4.48 -25.70 -2.91
C ASP A 222 -4.41 -26.83 -1.85
N PRO A 223 -5.18 -26.81 -0.74
CA PRO A 223 -5.04 -27.76 0.35
C PRO A 223 -5.95 -28.98 0.19
N ASP A 224 -6.94 -28.98 -0.71
CA ASP A 224 -7.91 -30.08 -0.86
C ASP A 224 -8.40 -30.41 -2.28
N MET A 225 -8.10 -29.59 -3.31
CA MET A 225 -8.48 -29.80 -4.72
C MET A 225 -9.97 -30.08 -4.92
N ASP A 226 -10.85 -29.51 -4.10
CA ASP A 226 -12.28 -29.81 -4.11
C ASP A 226 -13.18 -28.78 -4.83
N GLY A 227 -12.65 -27.60 -5.18
CA GLY A 227 -13.34 -26.59 -5.98
C GLY A 227 -14.15 -25.55 -5.19
N ASP A 228 -14.48 -25.81 -3.92
CA ASP A 228 -15.34 -24.92 -3.10
C ASP A 228 -14.50 -23.93 -2.27
N LEU A 229 -13.27 -24.30 -1.91
CA LEU A 229 -12.33 -23.46 -1.18
C LEU A 229 -11.78 -22.31 -2.03
N GLU A 230 -11.64 -22.52 -3.34
CA GLU A 230 -11.16 -21.51 -4.28
C GLU A 230 -12.06 -20.27 -4.31
N ALA A 231 -13.37 -20.40 -4.51
CA ALA A 231 -14.28 -19.24 -4.60
C ALA A 231 -14.26 -18.34 -3.34
N LEU A 232 -14.02 -18.95 -2.17
CA LEU A 232 -13.99 -18.25 -0.89
C LEU A 232 -12.69 -17.47 -0.68
N VAL A 233 -11.55 -18.04 -1.08
CA VAL A 233 -10.22 -17.40 -1.00
C VAL A 233 -10.05 -16.32 -2.06
N LEU A 234 -10.78 -16.40 -3.17
CA LEU A 234 -10.72 -15.41 -4.25
C LEU A 234 -11.44 -14.11 -3.94
N GLY A 235 -12.54 -14.19 -3.19
CA GLY A 235 -13.18 -13.03 -2.58
C GLY A 235 -12.41 -12.46 -1.38
N ALA A 236 -11.27 -13.07 -1.00
CA ALA A 236 -10.51 -12.57 0.13
C ALA A 236 -9.81 -11.26 -0.20
N THR A 237 -9.64 -10.41 0.80
CA THR A 237 -8.80 -9.21 0.70
C THR A 237 -7.68 -9.32 1.72
N VAL A 238 -6.45 -9.09 1.29
CA VAL A 238 -5.30 -8.99 2.19
C VAL A 238 -4.85 -7.54 2.24
N VAL A 239 -4.71 -7.01 3.43
CA VAL A 239 -4.18 -5.67 3.68
C VAL A 239 -2.94 -5.83 4.54
N ILE A 240 -1.82 -5.28 4.06
CA ILE A 240 -0.56 -5.26 4.77
C ILE A 240 -0.30 -3.83 5.20
N ARG A 241 0.12 -3.66 6.44
CA ARG A 241 0.45 -2.36 7.03
C ARG A 241 1.80 -2.40 7.71
N THR A 242 2.52 -1.29 7.65
CA THR A 242 3.72 -1.08 8.44
C THR A 242 3.83 0.39 8.80
N GLY A 243 4.31 0.67 10.01
CA GLY A 243 4.59 2.03 10.43
C GLY A 243 5.88 2.56 9.82
N PHE A 244 5.97 3.88 9.68
CA PHE A 244 7.19 4.54 9.29
C PHE A 244 7.35 5.91 9.97
N THR A 245 8.59 6.38 9.98
CA THR A 245 8.95 7.77 10.28
C THR A 245 9.78 8.33 9.12
N GLY A 246 9.76 9.65 8.96
CA GLY A 246 10.48 10.32 7.89
C GLY A 246 11.26 11.52 8.42
N ALA A 247 12.51 11.65 7.97
CA ALA A 247 13.34 12.82 8.24
C ALA A 247 13.74 13.50 6.94
N ARG A 248 13.62 14.82 6.88
CA ARG A 248 14.07 15.59 5.70
C ARG A 248 15.60 15.50 5.62
N VAL A 249 16.10 15.16 4.43
CA VAL A 249 17.54 15.14 4.16
C VAL A 249 18.03 16.59 3.98
N PRO A 250 19.10 17.00 4.67
CA PRO A 250 19.67 18.35 4.55
C PRO A 250 20.18 18.71 3.14
#